data_AF-A0A432Z2S3-F1
#
_entry.id   AF-A0A432Z2S3-F1
#
_cell.length_a   1.000
_cell.length_b   1.000
_cell.length_c   1.000
_cell.angle_alpha   90.00
_cell.angle_beta   90.00
_cell.angle_gamma   90.00
#
_symmetry.space_group_name_H-M   'P 1'
#
loop_
_entity.id
_entity.type
_entity.pdbx_description
1 polymer ?
#
loop_
_entity_poly.entity_id
_entity_poly.type
_entity_poly.pdbx_seq_one_letter_code
_entity_poly.pdbx_strand_id
1 'polypeptide(L)'
;MKANYGFGLAAIVLAILFPIYWLAPLTMGLDNAVTAMRDEFMTLDGWDALFAIIGVLEIAVYLGLRRYFRDQINGSFPANMLLVMAILVGLFHCTLFIDISVYLGLSLPSGDSFIFMMIAVLVVLLGLYTFALLALSIAMLVKFDEISVVLKTFTIGAMIAAMFQLSIVFAMVNIVLFPGLMLLLAIHFFRGDSAVEVV
;
A
#
# COMPACT_ATOMS: atom_id res chain seq x y z
N MET A 1 -11.85 8.83 19.89
CA MET A 1 -11.54 7.42 19.66
C MET A 1 -10.54 6.91 20.70
N LYS A 2 -10.85 5.80 21.38
CA LYS A 2 -9.84 5.06 22.17
C LYS A 2 -8.69 4.66 21.23
N ALA A 3 -7.48 4.52 21.76
CA ALA A 3 -6.34 4.00 21.01
C ALA A 3 -6.75 2.71 20.27
N ASN A 4 -6.57 2.69 18.96
CA ASN A 4 -6.95 1.55 18.12
C ASN A 4 -5.74 0.67 17.90
N TYR A 5 -5.40 -0.10 18.93
CA TYR A 5 -4.22 -0.97 18.94
C TYR A 5 -4.19 -1.95 17.77
N GLY A 6 -5.34 -2.41 17.27
CA GLY A 6 -5.40 -3.30 16.11
C GLY A 6 -4.80 -2.70 14.84
N PHE A 7 -5.16 -1.45 14.51
CA PHE A 7 -4.60 -0.77 13.32
C PHE A 7 -3.15 -0.35 13.53
N GLY A 8 -2.78 0.03 14.75
CA GLY A 8 -1.39 0.34 15.09
C GLY A 8 -0.47 -0.88 14.97
N LEU A 9 -0.91 -2.04 15.47
CA LEU A 9 -0.19 -3.31 15.29
C LEU A 9 -0.13 -3.71 13.82
N ALA A 10 -1.23 -3.57 13.07
CA ALA A 10 -1.24 -3.85 11.65
C ALA A 10 -0.20 -3.00 10.90
N ALA A 11 -0.10 -1.71 11.22
CA ALA A 11 0.89 -0.81 10.63
C ALA A 11 2.34 -1.21 11.01
N ILE A 12 2.60 -1.63 12.25
CA ILE A 12 3.93 -2.13 12.65
C ILE A 12 4.29 -3.39 11.86
N VAL A 13 3.40 -4.38 11.85
CA VAL A 13 3.65 -5.64 11.16
C VAL A 13 3.87 -5.38 9.67
N LEU A 14 3.06 -4.51 9.07
CA LEU A 14 3.23 -4.09 7.68
C LEU A 14 4.58 -3.40 7.43
N ALA A 15 5.03 -2.52 8.32
CA ALA A 15 6.34 -1.87 8.23
C ALA A 15 7.51 -2.87 8.23
N ILE A 16 7.34 -4.01 8.89
CA ILE A 16 8.36 -5.08 8.94
C ILE A 16 8.28 -5.98 7.71
N LEU A 17 7.07 -6.43 7.35
CA LEU A 17 6.88 -7.41 6.28
C LEU A 17 7.07 -6.83 4.89
N PHE A 18 6.66 -5.58 4.67
CA PHE A 18 6.76 -4.92 3.36
C PHE A 18 8.18 -4.92 2.78
N PRO A 19 9.23 -4.44 3.49
CA PRO A 19 10.58 -4.46 2.93
C PRO A 19 11.12 -5.88 2.78
N ILE A 20 10.74 -6.84 3.62
CA ILE A 20 11.15 -8.24 3.48
C ILE A 20 10.66 -8.80 2.14
N TYR A 21 9.40 -8.54 1.78
CA TYR A 21 8.82 -8.93 0.50
C TYR A 21 9.51 -8.25 -0.68
N TRP A 22 9.58 -6.92 -0.66
CA TRP A 22 10.02 -6.15 -1.83
C TRP A 22 11.55 -6.07 -2.02
N LEU A 23 12.35 -6.45 -1.02
CA LEU A 23 13.82 -6.56 -1.18
C LEU A 23 14.23 -7.84 -1.92
N ALA A 24 13.43 -8.90 -1.89
CA ALA A 24 13.80 -10.17 -2.50
C ALA A 24 14.06 -10.05 -4.02
N PRO A 25 13.20 -9.39 -4.82
CA PRO A 25 13.42 -9.22 -6.25
C PRO A 25 14.68 -8.39 -6.60
N LEU A 26 15.10 -7.46 -5.73
CA LEU A 26 16.30 -6.65 -5.95
C LEU A 26 17.59 -7.46 -5.94
N THR A 27 17.56 -8.64 -5.32
CA THR A 27 18.72 -9.55 -5.27
C THR A 27 18.84 -10.46 -6.49
N MET A 28 17.81 -10.52 -7.35
CA MET A 28 17.71 -11.50 -8.44
C MET A 28 18.24 -11.00 -9.80
N GLY A 29 18.61 -9.73 -9.94
CA GLY A 29 19.18 -9.15 -11.18
C GLY A 29 18.15 -8.90 -12.29
N LEU A 30 18.33 -7.84 -13.07
CA LEU A 30 17.36 -7.37 -14.08
C LEU A 30 17.33 -8.20 -15.38
N ASP A 31 18.38 -8.99 -15.65
CA ASP A 31 18.58 -9.64 -16.95
C ASP A 31 17.58 -10.77 -17.26
N ASN A 32 16.78 -11.22 -16.26
CA ASN A 32 15.79 -12.29 -16.40
C ASN A 32 14.36 -11.89 -15.95
N ALA A 33 14.03 -10.60 -15.88
CA ALA A 33 12.77 -10.12 -15.27
C ALA A 33 11.48 -10.75 -15.85
N VAL A 34 11.44 -11.03 -17.16
CA VAL A 34 10.27 -11.66 -17.81
C VAL A 34 10.15 -13.14 -17.44
N THR A 35 11.27 -13.86 -17.40
CA THR A 35 11.31 -15.28 -16.99
C THR A 35 11.01 -15.43 -15.51
N ALA A 36 11.58 -14.56 -14.67
CA ALA A 36 11.33 -14.52 -13.23
C ALA A 36 9.86 -14.23 -12.91
N MET A 37 9.23 -13.25 -13.59
CA MET A 37 7.79 -13.01 -13.43
C MET A 37 6.94 -14.19 -13.88
N ARG A 38 7.34 -14.87 -14.96
CA ARG A 38 6.62 -16.06 -15.43
C ARG A 38 6.69 -17.20 -14.41
N ASP A 39 7.84 -17.43 -13.81
CA ASP A 39 8.03 -18.47 -12.79
C ASP A 39 7.27 -18.13 -11.51
N GLU A 40 7.22 -16.84 -11.13
CA GLU A 40 6.47 -16.36 -9.96
C GLU A 40 4.96 -16.59 -10.11
N PHE A 41 4.37 -16.31 -11.29
CA PHE A 41 2.93 -16.56 -11.54
C PHE A 41 2.52 -18.04 -11.64
N MET A 42 3.46 -18.97 -11.53
CA MET A 42 3.25 -20.40 -11.82
C MET A 42 3.45 -21.29 -10.59
N THR A 43 3.77 -20.72 -9.44
CA THR A 43 3.99 -21.45 -8.19
C THR A 43 3.14 -20.89 -7.07
N LEU A 44 2.67 -21.75 -6.19
CA LEU A 44 2.02 -21.34 -4.93
C LEU A 44 2.96 -21.69 -3.77
N ASP A 45 3.58 -20.70 -3.15
CA ASP A 45 4.58 -20.87 -2.11
C ASP A 45 4.36 -19.95 -0.88
N GLY A 46 5.37 -19.85 -0.01
CA GLY A 46 5.29 -19.01 1.19
C GLY A 46 5.27 -17.50 0.91
N TRP A 47 5.80 -17.06 -0.23
CA TRP A 47 5.78 -15.66 -0.65
C TRP A 47 4.38 -15.21 -1.04
N ASP A 48 3.56 -16.07 -1.65
CA ASP A 48 2.15 -15.78 -1.94
C ASP A 48 1.34 -15.51 -0.66
N ALA A 49 1.57 -16.31 0.37
CA ALA A 49 0.95 -16.10 1.67
C ALA A 49 1.40 -14.78 2.30
N LEU A 50 2.69 -14.45 2.20
CA LEU A 50 3.24 -13.18 2.68
C LEU A 50 2.62 -11.99 1.91
N PHE A 51 2.50 -12.09 0.60
CA PHE A 51 1.85 -11.10 -0.26
C PHE A 51 0.39 -10.88 0.18
N ALA A 52 -0.38 -11.95 0.36
CA ALA A 52 -1.76 -11.87 0.85
C ALA A 52 -1.87 -11.15 2.21
N ILE A 53 -0.98 -11.50 3.15
CA ILE A 53 -0.94 -10.90 4.49
C ILE A 53 -0.63 -9.40 4.41
N ILE A 54 0.34 -9.00 3.59
CA ILE A 54 0.68 -7.59 3.37
C ILE A 54 -0.54 -6.81 2.87
N GLY A 55 -1.24 -7.33 1.85
CA GLY A 55 -2.44 -6.69 1.32
C GLY A 55 -3.56 -6.52 2.34
N VAL A 56 -3.83 -7.54 3.15
CA VAL A 56 -4.84 -7.47 4.22
C VAL A 56 -4.46 -6.44 5.27
N LEU A 57 -3.20 -6.40 5.69
CA LEU A 57 -2.70 -5.43 6.67
C LEU A 57 -2.79 -4.00 6.14
N GLU A 58 -2.41 -3.77 4.89
CA GLU A 58 -2.46 -2.46 4.24
C GLU A 58 -3.91 -1.95 4.13
N ILE A 59 -4.84 -2.81 3.69
CA ILE A 59 -6.27 -2.51 3.69
C ILE A 59 -6.76 -2.15 5.09
N ALA A 60 -6.37 -2.93 6.11
CA ALA A 60 -6.78 -2.67 7.49
C ALA A 60 -6.33 -1.28 7.98
N VAL A 61 -5.07 -0.91 7.69
CA VAL A 61 -4.52 0.41 8.03
C VAL A 61 -5.29 1.53 7.32
N TYR A 62 -5.58 1.41 6.03
CA TYR A 62 -6.34 2.43 5.29
C TYR A 62 -7.78 2.56 5.77
N LEU A 63 -8.45 1.45 6.08
CA LEU A 63 -9.79 1.50 6.67
C LEU A 63 -9.78 2.11 8.08
N GLY A 64 -8.72 1.87 8.87
CA GLY A 64 -8.51 2.51 10.16
C GLY A 64 -8.37 4.02 10.04
N LEU A 65 -7.50 4.49 9.14
CA LEU A 65 -7.27 5.92 8.92
C LEU A 65 -8.50 6.59 8.28
N ARG A 66 -9.23 5.88 7.42
CA ARG A 66 -10.48 6.36 6.83
C ARG A 66 -11.52 6.70 7.89
N ARG A 67 -11.70 5.81 8.89
CA ARG A 67 -12.64 6.05 10.00
C ARG A 67 -12.27 7.32 10.73
N TYR A 68 -10.99 7.53 11.02
CA TYR A 68 -10.51 8.76 11.64
C TYR A 68 -10.88 10.01 10.82
N PHE A 69 -10.59 10.06 9.52
CA PHE A 69 -10.91 11.23 8.70
C PHE A 69 -12.40 11.50 8.55
N ARG A 70 -13.21 10.44 8.42
CA ARG A 70 -14.66 10.56 8.30
C ARG A 70 -15.29 11.05 9.59
N ASP A 71 -14.84 10.52 10.72
CA ASP A 71 -15.54 10.70 12.00
C ASP A 71 -15.01 11.91 12.80
N GLN A 72 -13.75 12.35 12.60
CA GLN A 72 -13.13 13.45 13.39
C GLN A 72 -12.94 14.76 12.61
N ILE A 73 -12.61 14.68 11.31
CA ILE A 73 -12.17 15.87 10.52
C ILE A 73 -13.27 16.32 9.54
N ASN A 74 -14.43 15.65 9.54
CA ASN A 74 -15.49 15.79 8.52
C ASN A 74 -14.90 15.76 7.08
N GLY A 75 -13.80 15.01 6.91
CA GLY A 75 -13.02 14.96 5.68
C GLY A 75 -13.53 13.85 4.77
N SER A 76 -14.69 14.05 4.14
CA SER A 76 -15.28 13.06 3.23
C SER A 76 -14.34 12.69 2.07
N PHE A 77 -13.57 13.66 1.56
CA PHE A 77 -12.64 13.42 0.46
C PHE A 77 -11.40 12.59 0.86
N PRO A 78 -10.59 12.94 1.88
CA PRO A 78 -9.51 12.07 2.38
C PRO A 78 -10.00 10.65 2.73
N ALA A 79 -11.15 10.55 3.39
CA ALA A 79 -11.75 9.26 3.74
C ALA A 79 -12.10 8.41 2.50
N ASN A 80 -12.57 9.04 1.43
CA ASN A 80 -12.86 8.35 0.17
C ASN A 80 -11.58 7.96 -0.58
N MET A 81 -10.54 8.79 -0.56
CA MET A 81 -9.25 8.42 -1.17
C MET A 81 -8.64 7.20 -0.48
N LEU A 82 -8.70 7.12 0.84
CA LEU A 82 -8.27 5.94 1.60
C LEU A 82 -9.09 4.69 1.25
N LEU A 83 -10.39 4.83 0.99
CA LEU A 83 -11.21 3.73 0.51
C LEU A 83 -10.80 3.26 -0.88
N VAL A 84 -10.57 4.20 -1.80
CA VAL A 84 -10.10 3.91 -3.16
C VAL A 84 -8.75 3.19 -3.09
N MET A 85 -7.80 3.68 -2.28
CA MET A 85 -6.52 3.01 -2.07
C MET A 85 -6.70 1.58 -1.54
N ALA A 86 -7.56 1.36 -0.54
CA ALA A 86 -7.85 0.02 -0.02
C ALA A 86 -8.43 -0.91 -1.09
N ILE A 87 -9.33 -0.41 -1.94
CA ILE A 87 -9.88 -1.19 -3.06
C ILE A 87 -8.77 -1.53 -4.08
N LEU A 88 -7.94 -0.56 -4.44
CA LEU A 88 -6.85 -0.77 -5.40
C LEU A 88 -5.81 -1.77 -4.88
N VAL A 89 -5.46 -1.70 -3.60
CA VAL A 89 -4.61 -2.71 -2.94
C VAL A 89 -5.28 -4.07 -2.99
N GLY A 90 -6.59 -4.17 -2.71
CA GLY A 90 -7.32 -5.43 -2.84
C GLY A 90 -7.29 -5.99 -4.25
N LEU A 91 -7.53 -5.15 -5.27
CA LEU A 91 -7.47 -5.54 -6.68
C LEU A 91 -6.07 -5.99 -7.10
N PHE A 92 -5.02 -5.32 -6.59
CA PHE A 92 -3.64 -5.71 -6.82
C PHE A 92 -3.35 -7.09 -6.20
N HIS A 93 -3.79 -7.34 -4.97
CA HIS A 93 -3.57 -8.64 -4.33
C HIS A 93 -4.46 -9.77 -4.88
N CYS A 94 -5.52 -9.45 -5.61
CA CYS A 94 -6.30 -10.44 -6.36
C CYS A 94 -5.50 -11.11 -7.48
N THR A 95 -4.29 -10.66 -7.82
CA THR A 95 -3.41 -11.41 -8.74
C THR A 95 -3.10 -12.81 -8.22
N LEU A 96 -3.14 -13.04 -6.90
CA LEU A 96 -3.02 -14.37 -6.29
C LEU A 96 -4.02 -15.40 -6.82
N PHE A 97 -5.17 -14.96 -7.36
CA PHE A 97 -6.10 -15.88 -7.99
C PHE A 97 -5.52 -16.53 -9.25
N ILE A 98 -4.51 -15.93 -9.88
CA ILE A 98 -3.76 -16.51 -11.00
C ILE A 98 -2.97 -17.72 -10.47
N ASP A 99 -2.19 -17.54 -9.42
CA ASP A 99 -1.36 -18.59 -8.80
C ASP A 99 -2.21 -19.76 -8.29
N ILE A 100 -3.33 -19.43 -7.62
CA ILE A 100 -4.32 -20.42 -7.17
C ILE A 100 -4.92 -21.17 -8.37
N SER A 101 -5.23 -20.49 -9.47
CA SER A 101 -5.78 -21.14 -10.66
C SER A 101 -4.80 -22.11 -11.29
N VAL A 102 -3.51 -21.73 -11.38
CA VAL A 102 -2.44 -22.63 -11.85
C VAL A 102 -2.29 -23.83 -10.92
N TYR A 103 -2.24 -23.60 -9.61
CA TYR A 103 -2.12 -24.66 -8.61
C TYR A 103 -3.27 -25.67 -8.67
N LEU A 104 -4.50 -25.21 -8.92
CA LEU A 104 -5.68 -26.05 -9.11
C LEU A 104 -5.74 -26.76 -10.48
N GLY A 105 -4.74 -26.56 -11.34
CA GLY A 105 -4.67 -27.16 -12.67
C GLY A 105 -5.64 -26.55 -13.69
N LEU A 106 -6.14 -25.33 -13.44
CA LEU A 106 -6.98 -24.61 -14.41
C LEU A 106 -6.10 -24.12 -15.57
N SER A 107 -6.57 -24.33 -16.79
CA SER A 107 -5.86 -23.85 -17.98
C SER A 107 -5.96 -22.33 -18.07
N LEU A 108 -4.87 -21.63 -17.75
CA LEU A 108 -4.74 -20.21 -18.03
C LEU A 108 -4.23 -19.97 -19.46
N PRO A 109 -4.54 -18.82 -20.06
CA PRO A 109 -3.96 -18.43 -21.35
C PRO A 109 -2.43 -18.38 -21.25
N SER A 110 -1.75 -19.33 -21.88
CA SER A 110 -0.29 -19.53 -21.76
C SER A 110 0.47 -18.89 -22.92
N GLY A 111 0.41 -17.56 -23.04
CA GLY A 111 1.13 -16.83 -24.10
C GLY A 111 1.58 -15.44 -23.67
N ASP A 112 2.58 -14.90 -24.36
CA ASP A 112 3.19 -13.59 -24.07
C ASP A 112 2.15 -12.48 -23.95
N SER A 113 1.10 -12.52 -24.77
CA SER A 113 0.00 -11.55 -24.74
C SER A 113 -0.73 -11.50 -23.39
N PHE A 114 -0.86 -12.62 -22.68
CA PHE A 114 -1.45 -12.66 -21.34
C PHE A 114 -0.53 -12.00 -20.31
N ILE A 115 0.77 -12.31 -20.37
CA ILE A 115 1.78 -11.71 -19.49
C ILE A 115 1.83 -10.19 -19.71
N PHE A 116 1.85 -9.72 -20.96
CA PHE A 116 1.81 -8.29 -21.28
C PHE A 116 0.54 -7.61 -20.75
N MET A 117 -0.62 -8.25 -20.89
CA MET A 117 -1.87 -7.74 -20.34
C MET A 117 -1.82 -7.62 -18.82
N MET A 118 -1.28 -8.63 -18.12
CA MET A 118 -1.13 -8.58 -16.66
C MET A 118 -0.19 -7.46 -16.22
N ILE A 119 0.97 -7.32 -16.86
CA ILE A 119 1.91 -6.22 -16.59
C ILE A 119 1.21 -4.87 -16.81
N ALA A 120 0.46 -4.70 -17.90
CA ALA A 120 -0.27 -3.47 -18.17
C ALA A 120 -1.31 -3.17 -17.08
N VAL A 121 -2.08 -4.17 -16.63
CA VAL A 121 -3.03 -4.03 -15.53
C VAL A 121 -2.32 -3.62 -14.24
N LEU A 122 -1.20 -4.26 -13.89
CA LEU A 122 -0.42 -3.94 -12.70
C LEU A 122 0.10 -2.49 -12.73
N VAL A 123 0.63 -2.05 -13.87
CA VAL A 123 1.10 -0.66 -14.06
C VAL A 123 -0.05 0.33 -13.92
N VAL A 124 -1.23 0.03 -14.49
CA VAL A 124 -2.42 0.88 -14.36
C VAL A 124 -2.88 0.96 -12.90
N LEU A 125 -2.98 -0.17 -12.20
CA LEU A 125 -3.36 -0.19 -10.78
C LEU A 125 -2.38 0.61 -9.92
N LEU A 126 -1.08 0.46 -10.16
CA LEU A 126 -0.04 1.21 -9.46
C LEU A 126 -0.16 2.72 -9.74
N GLY A 127 -0.43 3.11 -10.99
CA GLY A 127 -0.66 4.50 -11.36
C GLY A 127 -1.89 5.09 -10.68
N LEU A 128 -3.03 4.39 -10.72
CA LEU A 128 -4.26 4.82 -10.04
C LEU A 128 -4.05 4.96 -8.52
N TYR A 129 -3.34 4.01 -7.92
CA TYR A 129 -2.99 4.06 -6.50
C TYR A 129 -2.14 5.29 -6.19
N THR A 130 -1.15 5.58 -7.03
CA THR A 130 -0.27 6.75 -6.87
C THR A 130 -1.06 8.05 -6.95
N PHE A 131 -2.00 8.17 -7.90
CA PHE A 131 -2.86 9.35 -7.99
C PHE A 131 -3.81 9.48 -6.80
N ALA A 132 -4.34 8.38 -6.27
CA ALA A 132 -5.16 8.40 -5.06
C ALA A 132 -4.34 8.85 -3.83
N LEU A 133 -3.10 8.37 -3.69
CA LEU A 133 -2.18 8.79 -2.63
C LEU A 133 -1.81 10.28 -2.75
N LEU A 134 -1.56 10.76 -3.96
CA LEU A 134 -1.31 12.18 -4.23
C LEU A 134 -2.53 13.03 -3.85
N ALA A 135 -3.73 12.63 -4.29
CA ALA A 135 -4.97 13.33 -3.99
C ALA A 135 -5.25 13.36 -2.47
N LEU A 136 -5.02 12.23 -1.77
CA LEU A 136 -5.08 12.17 -0.31
C LEU A 136 -4.12 13.18 0.33
N SER A 137 -2.86 13.18 -0.12
CA SER A 137 -1.82 14.05 0.43
C SER A 137 -2.16 15.53 0.22
N ILE A 138 -2.62 15.91 -0.98
CA ILE A 138 -3.09 17.28 -1.27
C ILE A 138 -4.25 17.65 -0.33
N ALA A 139 -5.24 16.77 -0.18
CA ALA A 139 -6.40 17.03 0.65
C ALA A 139 -6.04 17.17 2.14
N MET A 140 -5.06 16.41 2.62
CA MET A 140 -4.52 16.55 3.98
C MET A 140 -3.73 17.85 4.16
N LEU A 141 -2.99 18.32 3.14
CA LEU A 141 -2.31 19.62 3.16
C LEU A 141 -3.28 20.80 3.19
N VAL A 142 -4.46 20.69 2.57
CA VAL A 142 -5.50 21.75 2.68
C VAL A 142 -6.00 21.89 4.12
N LYS A 143 -6.02 20.79 4.87
CA LYS A 143 -6.43 20.73 6.28
C LYS A 143 -5.25 20.69 7.24
N PHE A 144 -4.11 21.25 6.84
CA PHE A 144 -2.86 21.10 7.59
C PHE A 144 -3.00 21.57 9.05
N ASP A 145 -3.69 22.67 9.30
CA ASP A 145 -3.86 23.21 10.65
C ASP A 145 -4.76 22.36 11.55
N GLU A 146 -5.64 21.54 10.97
CA GLU A 146 -6.59 20.69 11.71
C GLU A 146 -6.00 19.32 12.10
N ILE A 147 -4.85 18.93 11.54
CA ILE A 147 -4.26 17.59 11.74
C ILE A 147 -3.06 17.61 12.68
N SER A 148 -2.92 16.55 13.48
CA SER A 148 -1.78 16.39 14.40
C SER A 148 -0.42 16.43 13.68
N VAL A 149 0.64 16.84 14.38
CA VAL A 149 2.02 16.85 13.84
C VAL A 149 2.42 15.51 13.21
N VAL A 150 2.03 14.39 13.80
CA VAL A 150 2.31 13.05 13.24
C VAL A 150 1.68 12.88 11.86
N LEU A 151 0.43 13.32 11.68
CA LEU A 151 -0.26 13.26 10.39
C LEU A 151 0.29 14.29 9.40
N LYS A 152 0.78 15.45 9.86
CA LYS A 152 1.50 16.41 9.01
C LYS A 152 2.75 15.76 8.42
N THR A 153 3.57 15.11 9.25
CA THR A 153 4.76 14.39 8.80
C THR A 153 4.41 13.25 7.85
N PHE A 154 3.37 12.46 8.18
CA PHE A 154 2.86 11.42 7.29
C PHE A 154 2.43 12.00 5.94
N THR A 155 1.71 13.12 5.92
CA THR A 155 1.23 13.77 4.68
C THR A 155 2.40 14.16 3.77
N ILE A 156 3.42 14.81 4.34
CA ILE A 156 4.59 15.25 3.58
C ILE A 156 5.35 14.04 3.03
N GLY A 157 5.57 13.02 3.86
CA GLY A 157 6.25 11.82 3.42
C GLY A 157 5.44 11.03 2.38
N ALA A 158 4.12 10.93 2.53
CA ALA A 158 3.21 10.31 1.56
C ALA A 158 3.22 11.03 0.21
N MET A 159 3.27 12.37 0.22
CA MET A 159 3.45 13.17 -0.99
C MET A 159 4.77 12.83 -1.70
N ILE A 160 5.88 12.78 -0.95
CA ILE A 160 7.20 12.41 -1.49
C ILE A 160 7.15 10.98 -2.06
N ALA A 161 6.52 10.05 -1.34
CA ALA A 161 6.33 8.67 -1.77
C ALA A 161 5.61 8.60 -3.13
N ALA A 162 4.50 9.33 -3.27
CA ALA A 162 3.73 9.38 -4.50
C ALA A 162 4.54 9.98 -5.65
N MET A 163 5.27 11.07 -5.40
CA MET A 163 6.13 11.68 -6.41
C MET A 163 7.25 10.75 -6.87
N PHE A 164 7.87 10.00 -5.96
CA PHE A 164 8.86 8.99 -6.32
C PHE A 164 8.24 7.81 -7.05
N GLN A 165 7.01 7.40 -6.70
CA GLN A 165 6.31 6.31 -7.36
C GLN A 165 5.91 6.63 -8.80
N LEU A 166 5.69 7.90 -9.14
CA LEU A 166 5.49 8.34 -10.53
C LEU A 166 6.74 8.11 -11.40
N SER A 167 7.92 7.98 -10.80
CA SER A 167 9.16 7.63 -11.50
C SER A 167 9.50 6.16 -11.25
N ILE A 168 9.59 5.37 -12.32
CA ILE A 168 10.00 3.95 -12.22
C ILE A 168 11.35 3.81 -11.49
N VAL A 169 12.27 4.77 -11.68
CA VAL A 169 13.61 4.74 -11.07
C VAL A 169 13.55 5.02 -9.57
N PHE A 170 12.78 6.03 -9.15
CA PHE A 170 12.70 6.43 -7.74
C PHE A 170 11.71 5.61 -6.93
N ALA A 171 10.83 4.83 -7.57
CA ALA A 171 9.88 3.96 -6.89
C ALA A 171 10.54 3.00 -5.88
N MET A 172 11.79 2.58 -6.12
CA MET A 172 12.54 1.73 -5.18
C MET A 172 12.77 2.39 -3.82
N VAL A 173 12.78 3.73 -3.74
CA VAL A 173 12.89 4.46 -2.46
C VAL A 173 11.69 4.16 -1.56
N ASN A 174 10.53 3.81 -2.14
CA ASN A 174 9.34 3.48 -1.36
C ASN A 174 9.49 2.19 -0.55
N ILE A 175 10.43 1.29 -0.88
CA ILE A 175 10.78 0.13 -0.04
C ILE A 175 11.19 0.56 1.37
N VAL A 176 11.84 1.71 1.49
CA VAL A 176 12.27 2.27 2.79
C VAL A 176 11.26 3.29 3.32
N LEU A 177 10.72 4.13 2.43
CA LEU A 177 9.87 5.24 2.82
C LEU A 177 8.51 4.75 3.33
N PHE A 178 7.90 3.75 2.67
CA PHE A 178 6.61 3.21 3.08
C PHE A 178 6.61 2.63 4.50
N PRO A 179 7.58 1.80 4.92
CA PRO A 179 7.72 1.40 6.32
C PRO A 179 7.78 2.56 7.31
N GLY A 180 8.55 3.61 6.97
CA GLY A 180 8.61 4.82 7.79
C GLY A 180 7.24 5.48 7.96
N LEU A 181 6.47 5.59 6.89
CA LEU A 181 5.09 6.10 6.94
C LEU A 181 4.16 5.22 7.78
N MET A 182 4.30 3.90 7.68
CA MET A 182 3.51 2.97 8.49
C MET A 182 3.84 3.10 9.99
N LEU A 183 5.10 3.33 10.35
CA LEU A 183 5.46 3.61 11.74
C LEU A 183 4.85 4.93 12.25
N LEU A 184 4.79 5.97 11.42
CA LEU A 184 4.09 7.21 11.77
C LEU A 184 2.59 6.96 12.00
N LEU A 185 1.95 6.17 11.14
CA LEU A 185 0.55 5.79 11.33
C LEU A 185 0.34 4.93 12.59
N ALA A 186 1.27 4.04 12.90
CA ALA A 186 1.22 3.26 14.14
C ALA A 186 1.25 4.17 15.37
N ILE A 187 2.17 5.14 15.40
CA ILE A 187 2.24 6.17 16.45
C ILE A 187 0.91 6.93 16.55
N HIS A 188 0.34 7.34 15.42
CA HIS A 188 -0.96 8.01 15.40
C HIS A 188 -2.08 7.14 16.01
N PHE A 189 -2.19 5.87 15.62
CA PHE A 189 -3.22 4.96 16.14
C PHE A 189 -3.07 4.65 17.63
N PHE A 190 -1.85 4.59 18.15
CA PHE A 190 -1.61 4.37 19.58
C PHE A 190 -1.84 5.61 20.43
N ARG A 191 -1.58 6.81 19.90
CA ARG A 191 -1.82 8.08 20.64
C ARG A 191 -3.31 8.40 20.80
N GLY A 192 -4.16 8.00 19.85
CA GLY A 192 -5.60 8.28 19.89
C GLY A 192 -5.92 9.78 19.98
N ASP A 193 -7.08 10.14 20.53
CA ASP A 193 -7.56 11.55 20.66
C ASP A 193 -6.77 12.41 21.66
N SER A 194 -5.71 11.89 22.28
CA SER A 194 -4.98 12.60 23.34
C SER A 194 -4.08 13.73 22.79
N ALA A 195 -4.12 14.00 21.50
CA ALA A 195 -3.42 15.09 20.82
C ALA A 195 -4.40 16.24 20.50
N VAL A 196 -5.09 16.77 21.50
CA VAL A 196 -5.56 18.15 21.43
C VAL A 196 -4.31 19.01 21.63
N GLU A 197 -3.63 19.36 20.54
CA GLU A 197 -2.65 20.43 20.57
C GLU A 197 -3.44 21.72 20.88
N VAL A 198 -3.28 22.22 22.11
CA VAL A 198 -3.76 23.55 22.48
C VAL A 198 -2.95 24.54 21.65
N VAL A 199 -3.60 25.12 20.63
CA VAL A 199 -3.09 26.29 19.91
C VAL A 199 -3.30 27.52 20.77
#